data_AF-A0A523JUY3-F1
#
_entry.id   AF-A0A523JUY3-F1
#
_cell.length_a   1.000
_cell.length_b   1.000
_cell.length_c   1.000
_cell.angle_alpha   90.00
_cell.angle_beta   90.00
_cell.angle_gamma   90.00
#
_symmetry.space_group_name_H-M   'P 1'
#
loop_
_entity.id
_entity.type
_entity.pdbx_description
1 polymer ?
#
loop_
_entity_poly.entity_id
_entity_poly.type
_entity_poly.pdbx_seq_one_letter_code
_entity_poly.pdbx_strand_id
1 'polypeptide(L)'
;MRDSAPVASAVICHPHPVHGGTMHNKVVHTLARAFIGQRFSVLRFNFRGTGQSEGKYDQGRGELLDALAAIRCMRERAPHLPLWLAGFSFGAAIAIRASLETEPEGLIS
;
A
#
# COMPACT_ATOMS: atom_id res chain seq x y z
N MET A 1 19.68 -10.79 15.82
CA MET A 1 19.40 -9.61 14.98
C MET A 1 18.64 -8.62 15.85
N ARG A 2 19.12 -7.37 16.01
CA ARG A 2 18.46 -6.42 16.92
C ARG A 2 17.12 -5.99 16.34
N ASP A 3 16.04 -6.40 16.99
CA ASP A 3 14.70 -5.79 16.91
C ASP A 3 14.83 -4.31 17.23
N SER A 4 14.96 -3.50 16.19
CA SER A 4 15.06 -2.05 16.31
C SER A 4 13.80 -1.46 15.70
N ALA A 5 13.14 -0.58 16.45
CA ALA A 5 11.82 -0.05 16.11
C ALA A 5 11.78 0.50 14.67
N PRO A 6 10.64 0.40 13.96
CA PRO A 6 10.51 0.93 12.62
C PRO A 6 10.81 2.44 12.58
N VAL A 7 11.44 2.88 11.48
CA VAL A 7 11.81 4.31 11.28
C VAL A 7 10.81 5.05 10.39
N ALA A 8 9.97 4.31 9.68
CA ALA A 8 8.96 4.80 8.76
C ALA A 8 7.89 3.72 8.54
N SER A 9 6.81 4.07 7.84
CA SER A 9 5.75 3.16 7.45
C SER A 9 5.53 3.20 5.93
N ALA A 10 5.05 2.10 5.35
CA ALA A 10 4.74 2.03 3.92
C ALA A 10 3.41 1.31 3.65
N VAL A 11 2.60 1.86 2.74
CA VAL A 11 1.41 1.21 2.20
C VAL A 11 1.65 0.86 0.74
N ILE A 12 1.43 -0.41 0.38
CA ILE A 12 1.76 -0.93 -0.96
C ILE A 12 0.51 -1.42 -1.68
N CYS A 13 0.22 -0.79 -2.82
CA CYS A 13 -0.90 -1.08 -3.70
C CYS A 13 -0.53 -2.10 -4.79
N HIS A 14 -1.35 -3.13 -4.98
CA HIS A 14 -1.06 -4.23 -5.90
C HIS A 14 -1.52 -3.95 -7.35
N PRO A 15 -1.05 -4.71 -8.37
CA PRO A 15 -1.48 -4.53 -9.75
C PRO A 15 -2.95 -4.90 -9.97
N HIS A 16 -3.45 -4.70 -11.19
CA HIS A 16 -4.88 -4.71 -11.50
C HIS A 16 -5.62 -5.96 -10.96
N PRO A 17 -6.69 -5.78 -10.15
CA PRO A 17 -7.47 -6.88 -9.55
C PRO A 17 -7.93 -7.93 -10.55
N VAL A 18 -8.56 -7.48 -11.65
CA VAL A 18 -9.16 -8.35 -12.67
C VAL A 18 -8.12 -9.15 -13.47
N HIS A 19 -6.85 -8.74 -13.48
CA HIS A 19 -5.77 -9.46 -14.16
C HIS A 19 -4.95 -10.33 -13.21
N GLY A 20 -5.55 -10.78 -12.10
CA GLY A 20 -4.91 -11.64 -11.10
C GLY A 20 -3.97 -10.90 -10.16
N GLY A 21 -4.02 -9.56 -10.11
CA GLY A 21 -3.26 -8.77 -9.15
C GLY A 21 -3.76 -8.97 -7.73
N THR A 22 -2.84 -9.23 -6.80
CA THR A 22 -3.13 -9.41 -5.36
C THR A 22 -1.97 -8.88 -4.52
N MET A 23 -2.17 -8.74 -3.22
CA MET A 23 -1.11 -8.40 -2.24
C MET A 23 0.06 -9.41 -2.21
N HIS A 24 -0.12 -10.59 -2.80
CA HIS A 24 0.89 -11.65 -2.93
C HIS A 24 1.64 -11.62 -4.26
N ASN A 25 1.34 -10.65 -5.14
CA ASN A 25 2.12 -10.47 -6.37
C ASN A 25 3.62 -10.35 -6.05
N LYS A 26 4.47 -10.99 -6.86
CA LYS A 26 5.91 -11.06 -6.61
C LYS A 26 6.56 -9.68 -6.55
N VAL A 27 6.15 -8.72 -7.39
CA VAL A 27 6.67 -7.34 -7.39
C VAL A 27 6.28 -6.64 -6.09
N VAL A 28 5.01 -6.75 -5.68
CA VAL A 28 4.49 -6.20 -4.42
C VAL A 28 5.23 -6.80 -3.21
N HIS A 29 5.51 -8.10 -3.25
CA HIS A 29 6.29 -8.78 -2.22
C HIS A 29 7.75 -8.29 -2.18
N THR A 30 8.40 -8.11 -3.34
CA THR A 30 9.75 -7.55 -3.44
C THR A 30 9.80 -6.13 -2.89
N LEU A 31 8.84 -5.26 -3.23
CA LEU A 31 8.73 -3.91 -2.65
C LEU A 31 8.62 -3.98 -1.12
N ALA A 32 7.73 -4.83 -0.59
CA ALA A 32 7.60 -5.00 0.86
C ALA A 32 8.90 -5.45 1.52
N ARG A 33 9.62 -6.41 0.90
CA ARG A 33 10.92 -6.89 1.40
C ARG A 33 11.97 -5.78 1.41
N ALA A 34 12.00 -4.93 0.39
CA ALA A 34 12.91 -3.79 0.33
C ALA A 34 12.64 -2.79 1.46
N PHE A 35 11.38 -2.41 1.68
CA PHE A 35 10.98 -1.53 2.79
C PHE A 35 11.30 -2.14 4.16
N ILE A 36 10.99 -3.42 4.38
CA ILE A 36 11.33 -4.13 5.62
C ILE A 36 12.85 -4.13 5.87
N GLY A 37 13.65 -4.33 4.81
CA GLY A 37 15.12 -4.24 4.90
C GLY A 37 15.63 -2.88 5.38
N GLN A 38 14.88 -1.81 5.07
CA GLN A 38 15.14 -0.44 5.51
C GLN A 38 14.46 -0.09 6.85
N ARG A 39 13.92 -1.08 7.57
CA ARG A 39 13.21 -0.92 8.87
C ARG A 39 11.90 -0.15 8.77
N PHE A 40 11.15 -0.33 7.69
CA PHE A 40 9.78 0.18 7.61
C PHE A 40 8.77 -0.80 8.19
N SER A 41 7.71 -0.28 8.81
CA SER A 41 6.47 -1.04 9.04
C SER A 41 5.67 -1.06 7.73
N VAL A 42 5.28 -2.22 7.22
CA VAL A 42 4.70 -2.34 5.87
C VAL A 42 3.30 -2.93 5.91
N LEU A 43 2.34 -2.24 5.28
CA LEU A 43 1.00 -2.74 5.00
C LEU A 43 0.85 -3.06 3.51
N ARG A 44 0.58 -4.32 3.24
CA ARG A 44 0.02 -4.77 1.95
C ARG A 44 -1.43 -5.19 2.21
N PHE A 45 -2.31 -4.87 1.29
CA PHE A 45 -3.73 -5.20 1.39
C PHE A 45 -4.24 -5.61 0.01
N ASN A 46 -5.37 -6.31 -0.03
CA ASN A 46 -6.09 -6.57 -1.27
C ASN A 46 -7.14 -5.48 -1.49
N PHE A 47 -7.23 -4.95 -2.70
CA PHE A 47 -8.34 -4.08 -3.12
C PHE A 47 -9.68 -4.83 -3.05
N ARG A 48 -10.78 -4.08 -3.00
CA ARG A 48 -12.14 -4.62 -3.08
C ARG A 48 -12.29 -5.65 -4.21
N GLY A 49 -13.02 -6.72 -3.92
CA GLY A 49 -13.22 -7.83 -4.86
C GLY A 49 -11.99 -8.70 -5.14
N THR A 50 -10.88 -8.54 -4.39
CA THR A 50 -9.68 -9.37 -4.52
C THR A 50 -9.47 -10.23 -3.28
N GLY A 51 -9.28 -11.54 -3.46
CA GLY A 51 -9.02 -12.47 -2.36
C GLY A 51 -10.20 -12.50 -1.38
N GLN A 52 -9.97 -12.11 -0.13
CA GLN A 52 -10.99 -12.02 0.91
C GLN A 52 -11.55 -10.61 1.11
N SER A 53 -11.08 -9.61 0.35
CA SER A 53 -11.64 -8.26 0.42
C SER A 53 -13.01 -8.22 -0.25
N GLU A 54 -14.02 -7.78 0.49
CA GLU A 54 -15.40 -7.65 0.02
C GLU A 54 -15.54 -6.63 -1.12
N GLY A 55 -16.74 -6.57 -1.72
CA GLY A 55 -17.07 -5.63 -2.79
C GLY A 55 -16.64 -6.13 -4.17
N LYS A 56 -16.55 -5.19 -5.13
CA LYS A 56 -16.26 -5.45 -6.54
C LYS A 56 -15.37 -4.36 -7.11
N TYR A 57 -14.60 -4.69 -8.14
CA TYR A 57 -13.78 -3.73 -8.88
C TYR A 57 -14.62 -2.53 -9.34
N ASP A 58 -14.13 -1.32 -9.08
CA ASP A 58 -14.85 -0.05 -9.31
C ASP A 58 -14.01 0.94 -10.12
N GLN A 59 -13.21 0.42 -11.06
CA GLN A 59 -12.48 1.24 -12.05
C GLN A 59 -11.57 2.31 -11.43
N GLY A 60 -11.01 2.03 -10.26
CA GLY A 60 -10.10 2.90 -9.54
C GLY A 60 -10.79 3.93 -8.63
N ARG A 61 -12.11 4.06 -8.64
CA ARG A 61 -12.82 4.96 -7.70
C ARG A 61 -12.86 4.35 -6.32
N GLY A 62 -13.42 3.16 -6.23
CA GLY A 62 -13.45 2.38 -5.01
C GLY A 62 -12.06 2.00 -4.49
N GLU A 63 -11.14 1.63 -5.37
CA GLU A 63 -9.79 1.22 -4.97
C GLU A 63 -8.98 2.37 -4.37
N LEU A 64 -9.25 3.62 -4.81
CA LEU A 64 -8.69 4.79 -4.14
C LEU A 64 -9.21 4.90 -2.70
N LEU A 65 -10.51 4.70 -2.47
CA LEU A 65 -11.08 4.71 -1.12
C LEU A 65 -10.49 3.61 -0.23
N ASP A 66 -10.24 2.43 -0.80
CA ASP A 66 -9.59 1.33 -0.09
C ASP A 66 -8.14 1.70 0.30
N ALA A 67 -7.40 2.34 -0.61
CA ALA A 67 -6.04 2.82 -0.34
C ALA A 67 -6.04 3.91 0.75
N LEU A 68 -6.96 4.88 0.69
CA LEU A 68 -7.10 5.91 1.72
C LEU A 68 -7.45 5.30 3.09
N ALA A 69 -8.30 4.27 3.12
CA ALA A 69 -8.62 3.54 4.35
C ALA A 69 -7.39 2.79 4.91
N ALA A 70 -6.60 2.16 4.04
CA ALA A 70 -5.34 1.49 4.42
C ALA A 70 -4.31 2.50 4.98
N ILE A 71 -4.20 3.68 4.35
CA ILE A 71 -3.34 4.77 4.80
C ILE A 71 -3.77 5.27 6.18
N ARG A 72 -5.07 5.51 6.38
CA ARG A 72 -5.60 5.91 7.68
C ARG A 72 -5.28 4.88 8.76
N CYS A 73 -5.53 3.60 8.49
CA CYS A 73 -5.18 2.51 9.40
C CYS A 73 -3.69 2.49 9.77
N MET A 74 -2.80 2.72 8.80
CA MET A 74 -1.36 2.80 9.07
C MET A 74 -1.01 4.00 9.95
N ARG A 75 -1.56 5.18 9.66
CA ARG A 75 -1.35 6.40 10.45
C ARG A 75 -1.87 6.27 11.88
N GLU A 76 -3.01 5.64 12.09
CA GLU A 76 -3.54 5.37 13.43
C GLU A 76 -2.62 4.45 14.26
N ARG A 77 -1.99 3.46 13.61
CA ARG A 77 -1.08 2.51 14.28
C ARG A 77 0.32 3.07 14.51
N ALA A 78 0.77 4.00 13.67
CA ALA A 78 2.12 4.57 13.73
C ALA A 78 2.10 6.08 13.46
N PRO A 79 1.44 6.89 14.31
CA PRO A 79 1.16 8.31 14.03
C PRO A 79 2.40 9.19 13.93
N HIS A 80 3.53 8.74 14.47
CA HIS A 80 4.79 9.49 14.47
C HIS A 80 5.78 9.05 13.39
N LEU A 81 5.45 8.02 12.60
CA LEU A 81 6.35 7.52 11.57
C LEU A 81 6.02 8.20 10.23
N PRO A 82 7.04 8.68 9.49
CA PRO A 82 6.88 9.08 8.10
C PRO A 82 6.19 7.97 7.30
N LEU A 83 5.26 8.34 6.42
CA LEU A 83 4.48 7.45 5.57
C LEU A 83 4.97 7.50 4.13
N TRP A 84 5.23 6.33 3.57
CA TRP A 84 5.52 6.15 2.15
C TRP A 84 4.37 5.40 1.47
N LEU A 85 4.09 5.79 0.23
CA LEU A 85 3.20 5.03 -0.65
C LEU A 85 4.02 4.33 -1.72
N ALA A 86 3.62 3.11 -2.04
CA ALA A 86 4.18 2.40 -3.17
C ALA A 86 3.09 1.68 -3.97
N GLY A 87 3.31 1.51 -5.26
CA GLY A 87 2.40 0.74 -6.10
C GLY A 87 3.09 0.15 -7.31
N PHE A 88 2.43 -0.83 -7.94
CA PHE A 88 2.87 -1.40 -9.21
C PHE A 88 1.71 -1.45 -10.20
N SER A 89 1.93 -0.98 -11.43
CA SER A 89 0.94 -0.96 -12.52
C SER A 89 -0.34 -0.21 -12.09
N PHE A 90 -1.52 -0.85 -12.07
CA PHE A 90 -2.74 -0.25 -11.54
C PHE A 90 -2.56 0.31 -10.12
N GLY A 91 -1.85 -0.41 -9.25
CA GLY A 91 -1.56 0.04 -7.89
C GLY A 91 -0.71 1.31 -7.85
N ALA A 92 0.16 1.54 -8.84
CA ALA A 92 0.95 2.76 -8.96
C ALA A 92 0.06 3.97 -9.25
N ALA A 93 -0.91 3.83 -10.17
CA ALA A 93 -1.88 4.88 -10.45
C ALA A 93 -2.75 5.22 -9.23
N ILE A 94 -3.15 4.21 -8.43
CA ILE A 94 -3.88 4.43 -7.18
C ILE A 94 -2.98 5.10 -6.12
N ALA A 95 -1.73 4.68 -5.98
CA ALA A 95 -0.78 5.28 -5.04
C ALA A 95 -0.52 6.76 -5.36
N ILE A 96 -0.36 7.12 -6.63
CA ILE A 96 -0.23 8.53 -7.08
C ILE A 96 -1.48 9.32 -6.67
N ARG A 97 -2.68 8.82 -6.97
CA ARG A 97 -3.93 9.52 -6.62
C ARG A 97 -4.11 9.66 -5.12
N ALA A 98 -3.77 8.64 -4.34
CA ALA A 98 -3.81 8.70 -2.89
C ALA A 98 -2.81 9.72 -2.34
N SER A 99 -1.62 9.85 -2.94
CA SER A 99 -0.60 10.81 -2.47
C SER A 99 -1.07 12.26 -2.50
N LEU A 100 -1.94 12.61 -3.45
CA LEU A 100 -2.52 13.96 -3.57
C LEU A 100 -3.48 14.30 -2.42
N GLU A 101 -4.05 13.28 -1.77
CA GLU A 101 -5.02 13.42 -0.68
C GLU A 101 -4.37 13.25 0.70
N THR A 102 -3.16 12.68 0.76
CA THR A 102 -2.57 12.24 2.03
C THR A 102 -1.22 12.86 2.35
N GLU A 103 -0.53 13.56 1.44
CA GLU A 103 0.79 14.16 1.69
C GLU A 103 1.81 13.17 2.29
N PRO A 104 2.18 12.07 1.59
CA PRO A 104 3.20 11.14 2.08
C PRO A 104 4.61 11.73 1.91
N GLU A 105 5.55 11.31 2.77
CA GLU A 105 6.96 11.69 2.70
C GLU A 105 7.71 11.03 1.53
N GLY A 106 7.14 10.01 0.91
CA GLY A 106 7.70 9.39 -0.29
C GLY A 106 6.70 8.59 -1.10
N LEU A 107 6.97 8.47 -2.40
CA LEU A 107 6.16 7.74 -3.36
C LEU A 107 7.05 6.91 -4.30
N ILE A 108 6.67 5.64 -4.50
CA ILE A 108 7.26 4.75 -5.52
C ILE A 108 6.13 4.25 -6.43
N SER A 109 6.15 4.60 -7.71
CA SER A 109 5.09 4.26 -8.69
C SER A 109 5.65 3.59 -9.94
#